data_AF-V7D1F1-F1
#
_entry.id   AF-V7D1F1-F1
#
_cell.length_a   1.000
_cell.length_b   1.000
_cell.length_c   1.000
_cell.angle_alpha   90.00
_cell.angle_beta   90.00
_cell.angle_gamma   90.00
#
_symmetry.space_group_name_H-M   'P 1'
#
loop_
_entity.id
_entity.type
_entity.pdbx_description
1 polymer ?
#
loop_
_entity_poly.entity_id
_entity_poly.type
_entity_poly.pdbx_seq_one_letter_code
_entity_poly.pdbx_strand_id
1 'polypeptide(L)'
;MFLRHCITFTLIALLAGCAGFGSREALQGHGDPQQWRAHKEQLSSLDGWQINGKVGIRAPRDSGSGTLFWLQRQDYYDIRLAG
;
A
#
# COMPACT_ATOMS: atom_id res chain seq x y z
N MET A 1 38.13 19.85 -0.38
CA MET A 1 36.68 20.12 -0.41
C MET A 1 35.91 19.22 -1.39
N PHE A 2 36.45 18.90 -2.58
CA PHE A 2 35.81 18.03 -3.57
C PHE A 2 35.41 16.63 -3.05
N LEU A 3 36.28 15.97 -2.26
CA LEU A 3 36.02 14.62 -1.73
C LEU A 3 34.75 14.54 -0.85
N ARG A 4 34.49 15.56 -0.04
CA ARG A 4 33.28 15.64 0.79
C ARG A 4 32.02 15.78 -0.07
N HIS A 5 32.08 16.56 -1.14
CA HIS A 5 30.95 16.75 -2.05
C HIS A 5 30.64 15.47 -2.83
N CYS A 6 31.67 14.72 -3.26
CA CYS A 6 31.49 13.41 -3.88
C CYS A 6 30.79 12.43 -2.94
N ILE A 7 31.22 12.32 -1.68
CA ILE A 7 30.60 11.43 -0.69
C ILE A 7 29.14 11.80 -0.44
N THR A 8 28.84 13.09 -0.25
CA THR A 8 27.46 13.55 -0.04
C THR A 8 26.58 13.25 -1.25
N PHE A 9 27.10 13.45 -2.47
CA PHE A 9 26.34 13.20 -3.69
C PHE A 9 26.04 11.71 -3.88
N THR A 10 27.01 10.83 -3.60
CA THR A 10 26.82 9.38 -3.63
C THR A 10 25.79 8.93 -2.60
N LEU A 11 25.80 9.49 -1.39
CA LEU A 11 24.83 9.15 -0.35
C LEU A 11 23.39 9.52 -0.75
N ILE A 12 23.20 10.71 -1.33
CA ILE A 12 21.89 11.16 -1.83
C ILE A 12 21.41 10.25 -2.98
N ALA A 13 22.29 9.89 -3.90
CA ALA A 13 21.96 8.99 -5.01
C ALA A 13 21.54 7.58 -4.52
N LEU A 14 22.20 7.06 -3.48
CA LEU A 14 21.86 5.78 -2.87
C LEU A 14 20.48 5.81 -2.19
N LEU A 15 20.15 6.89 -1.45
CA LEU A 15 18.86 7.04 -0.79
C LEU A 15 17.71 7.19 -1.79
N ALA A 16 17.91 7.93 -2.88
CA ALA A 16 16.91 8.10 -3.93
C ALA A 16 16.65 6.79 -4.71
N GLY A 17 17.67 5.95 -4.86
CA GLY A 17 17.53 4.63 -5.51
C GLY A 17 16.55 3.70 -4.79
N CYS A 18 16.46 3.76 -3.46
CA CYS A 18 15.54 2.92 -2.68
C CYS A 18 14.05 3.30 -2.88
N ALA A 19 13.75 4.57 -3.14
CA ALA A 19 12.38 5.05 -3.34
C ALA A 19 11.77 4.59 -4.69
N GLY A 20 12.60 4.18 -5.65
CA GLY A 20 12.17 3.68 -6.96
C GLY A 20 11.63 2.25 -6.94
N PHE A 21 11.85 1.47 -5.87
CA PHE A 21 11.38 0.09 -5.72
C PHE A 21 9.95 0.02 -5.14
N GLY A 22 9.07 0.93 -5.55
CA GLY A 22 7.64 0.81 -5.29
C GLY A 22 7.03 -0.33 -6.10
N SER A 23 6.02 -1.01 -5.55
CA SER A 23 5.24 -2.01 -6.29
C SER A 23 4.72 -1.40 -7.58
N ARG A 24 5.24 -1.85 -8.73
CA ARG A 24 4.69 -1.48 -10.03
C ARG A 24 3.30 -2.06 -10.12
N GLU A 25 2.30 -1.20 -10.12
CA GLU A 25 0.92 -1.64 -10.27
C GLU A 25 0.75 -2.33 -11.62
N ALA A 26 0.29 -3.58 -11.58
CA ALA A 26 -0.11 -4.30 -12.75
C ALA A 26 -1.47 -3.74 -13.22
N LEU A 27 -1.46 -2.63 -13.96
CA LEU A 27 -2.62 -2.13 -14.70
C LEU A 27 -2.92 -3.01 -15.94
N GLN A 28 -2.67 -4.31 -15.83
CA GLN A 28 -2.90 -5.28 -16.88
C GLN A 28 -4.40 -5.61 -16.88
N GLY A 29 -5.19 -4.80 -17.59
CA GLY A 29 -6.63 -4.95 -17.71
C GLY A 29 -7.23 -3.98 -18.73
N HIS A 30 -8.52 -4.12 -18.99
CA HIS A 30 -9.27 -3.27 -19.94
C HIS A 30 -9.74 -1.93 -19.34
N GLY A 31 -9.25 -1.56 -18.16
CA GLY A 31 -9.63 -0.33 -17.48
C GLY A 31 -8.90 0.89 -18.03
N ASP A 32 -9.55 2.05 -18.01
CA ASP A 32 -8.92 3.33 -18.38
C ASP A 32 -7.87 3.73 -17.32
N PRO A 33 -6.57 3.79 -17.68
CA PRO A 33 -5.51 4.15 -16.73
C PRO A 33 -5.64 5.57 -16.18
N GLN A 34 -6.27 6.49 -16.91
CA GLN A 34 -6.48 7.86 -16.44
C GLN A 34 -7.58 7.91 -15.37
N GLN A 35 -8.69 7.21 -15.59
CA GLN A 35 -9.76 7.11 -14.60
C GLN A 35 -9.26 6.40 -13.32
N TRP A 36 -8.45 5.36 -13.46
CA TRP A 36 -7.83 4.70 -12.31
C TRP A 36 -6.93 5.65 -11.51
N ARG A 37 -6.09 6.44 -12.19
CA ARG A 37 -5.23 7.43 -11.53
C ARG A 37 -6.05 8.47 -10.77
N ALA A 38 -7.07 9.04 -11.39
CA ALA A 38 -7.93 10.04 -10.76
C ALA A 38 -8.68 9.47 -9.55
N HIS A 39 -9.24 8.26 -9.68
CA HIS A 39 -9.93 7.58 -8.57
C HIS A 39 -8.99 7.33 -7.39
N LYS A 40 -7.76 6.87 -7.68
CA LYS A 40 -6.77 6.61 -6.65
C LYS A 40 -6.31 7.89 -5.97
N GLU A 41 -6.08 8.97 -6.70
CA GLU A 41 -5.73 10.27 -6.12
C GLU A 41 -6.82 10.74 -5.15
N GLN A 42 -8.09 10.62 -5.54
CA GLN A 42 -9.22 10.90 -4.66
C GLN A 42 -9.20 10.01 -3.41
N LEU A 43 -8.96 8.71 -3.55
CA LEU A 43 -8.95 7.78 -2.42
C LEU A 43 -7.72 7.95 -1.51
N SER A 44 -6.60 8.41 -2.05
CA SER A 44 -5.34 8.63 -1.31
C SER A 44 -5.41 9.83 -0.37
N SER A 45 -6.42 10.70 -0.55
CA SER A 45 -6.71 11.80 0.38
C SER A 45 -7.40 11.36 1.67
N LEU A 46 -7.83 10.09 1.76
CA LEU A 46 -8.45 9.56 2.96
C LEU A 46 -7.40 9.26 4.03
N ASP A 47 -7.37 10.06 5.09
CA ASP A 47 -6.49 9.85 6.24
C ASP A 47 -6.86 8.61 7.08
N GLY A 48 -8.08 8.11 6.91
CA GLY A 48 -8.52 6.88 7.54
C GLY A 48 -9.82 6.33 6.99
N TRP A 49 -10.01 5.03 7.15
CA TRP A 49 -11.17 4.29 6.67
C TRP A 49 -11.48 3.12 7.60
N GLN A 50 -12.70 2.61 7.50
CA GLN A 50 -13.11 1.41 8.22
C GLN A 50 -13.94 0.47 7.34
N ILE A 51 -13.80 -0.83 7.55
CA ILE A 51 -14.57 -1.89 6.89
C ILE A 51 -15.06 -2.86 7.95
N ASN A 52 -16.36 -3.14 7.94
CA ASN A 52 -17.00 -4.13 8.81
C ASN A 52 -17.82 -5.09 7.94
N GLY A 53 -17.56 -6.39 8.02
CA GLY A 53 -18.24 -7.35 7.15
C GLY A 53 -17.85 -8.81 7.40
N LYS A 54 -18.38 -9.72 6.58
CA LYS A 54 -17.95 -11.12 6.57
C LYS A 54 -16.75 -11.30 5.65
N VAL A 55 -15.75 -12.04 6.11
CA VAL A 55 -14.59 -12.43 5.33
C VAL A 55 -14.56 -13.96 5.21
N GLY A 56 -14.31 -14.45 3.99
CA GLY A 56 -14.00 -15.86 3.73
C GLY A 56 -12.51 -16.02 3.52
N ILE A 57 -11.88 -16.95 4.22
CA ILE A 57 -10.45 -17.26 4.12
C ILE A 57 -10.33 -18.62 3.47
N ARG A 58 -9.55 -18.70 2.37
CA ARG A 58 -9.25 -19.95 1.67
C ARG A 58 -7.75 -20.21 1.72
N ALA A 59 -7.33 -21.20 2.50
CA ALA A 59 -5.96 -21.70 2.54
C ALA A 59 -5.91 -23.18 2.13
N PRO A 60 -4.74 -23.70 1.70
CA PRO A 60 -4.63 -25.08 1.20
C PRO A 60 -5.04 -26.17 2.20
N ARG A 61 -4.87 -25.92 3.51
CA ARG A 61 -5.21 -26.87 4.58
C ARG A 61 -6.54 -26.56 5.24
N ASP A 62 -6.71 -25.30 5.67
CA ASP A 62 -7.91 -24.86 6.36
C ASP A 62 -8.52 -23.64 5.67
N SER A 63 -9.83 -23.67 5.54
CA SER A 63 -10.64 -22.56 5.05
C SER A 63 -11.70 -22.25 6.10
N GLY A 64 -12.13 -20.99 6.16
CA GLY A 64 -13.09 -20.56 7.16
C GLY A 64 -13.78 -19.26 6.78
N SER A 65 -14.73 -18.85 7.61
CA SER A 65 -15.37 -17.55 7.49
C SER A 65 -15.50 -16.91 8.86
N GLY A 66 -15.31 -15.60 8.93
CA GLY A 66 -15.49 -14.83 10.15
C GLY A 66 -16.02 -13.43 9.86
N THR A 67 -16.30 -12.69 10.91
CA THR A 67 -16.55 -11.25 10.88
C THR A 67 -15.22 -10.51 11.00
N LEU A 68 -14.97 -9.62 10.03
CA LEU A 68 -13.84 -8.71 9.99
C LEU A 68 -14.29 -7.32 10.45
N PHE A 69 -13.51 -6.74 11.35
CA PHE A 69 -13.53 -5.32 11.66
C PHE A 69 -12.14 -4.76 11.39
N TRP A 70 -12.02 -3.83 10.46
CA TRP A 70 -10.75 -3.20 10.12
C TRP A 70 -10.93 -1.68 10.21
N LEU A 71 -10.15 -1.04 11.07
CA LEU A 71 -9.92 0.40 11.09
C LEU A 71 -8.47 0.67 10.68
N GLN A 72 -8.28 1.55 9.70
CA GLN A 72 -6.96 2.02 9.29
C GLN A 72 -6.91 3.54 9.32
N ARG A 73 -5.86 4.10 9.90
CA ARG A 73 -5.56 5.54 9.85
C ARG A 73 -4.07 5.71 9.63
N GLN A 74 -3.66 6.26 8.48
CA GLN A 74 -2.25 6.41 8.14
C GLN A 74 -1.45 5.10 8.35
N ASP A 75 -0.54 5.08 9.32
CA ASP A 75 0.31 3.95 9.72
C ASP A 75 -0.26 3.12 10.90
N TYR A 76 -1.44 3.48 11.41
CA TYR A 76 -2.16 2.74 12.44
C TYR A 76 -3.17 1.76 11.84
N TYR A 77 -3.12 0.51 12.33
CA TYR A 77 -3.96 -0.60 11.88
C TYR A 77 -4.59 -1.30 13.10
N ASP A 78 -5.92 -1.38 13.13
CA ASP A 78 -6.68 -2.21 14.06
C ASP A 78 -7.53 -3.19 13.25
N ILE A 79 -7.12 -4.46 13.27
CA ILE A 79 -7.75 -5.56 12.51
C ILE A 79 -8.20 -6.62 13.49
N ARG A 80 -9.51 -6.86 13.55
CA ARG A 80 -10.14 -7.83 14.44
C ARG A 80 -10.95 -8.84 13.62
N LEU A 81 -10.79 -10.10 13.99
CA LEU A 81 -11.49 -11.24 13.40
C LEU A 81 -12.25 -11.96 14.52
N ALA A 82 -13.51 -12.30 14.25
CA ALA A 82 -14.35 -13.08 15.16
C ALA A 82 -15.15 -14.12 14.38
N GLY A 83 -15.36 -15.31 14.94
CA GLY A 83 -16.10 -16.39 14.28
C GLY A 83 -15.49 -17.75 14.52
#